data_AF-B5GE48-F1
#
_entry.id   AF-B5GE48-F1
#
_cell.length_a   1.000
_cell.length_b   1.000
_cell.length_c   1.000
_cell.angle_alpha   90.00
_cell.angle_beta   90.00
_cell.angle_gamma   90.00
#
_symmetry.space_group_name_H-M   'P 1'
#
loop_
_entity.id
_entity.type
_entity.pdbx_description
1 polymer ?
#
loop_
_entity_poly.entity_id
_entity_poly.type
_entity_poly.pdbx_seq_one_letter_code
_entity_poly.pdbx_strand_id
1 'polypeptide(L)'
;MKNLPTITPAAVEQPEAAPAEAAARTITYPLVGGGFLSVACPAWCTETHEHDLLQGVDPADVVHEGDDVSTSFELACNNGTQTLLQARIVQAPYSETLEERRPHVVFRPEPDNETVADQYMTAAGLNRVIKQLQTYTIELMKLSKQLGEARAEEHAGRRAWLDAQDRPVPPSPLSLNVADAQSMPLAYLMKQFNARVIEENVGEGEGLAETRMVRVGDEFQVRLDYRLTQIMREDAIRRLFVQYLGGAR
;
A
#
# COMPACT_ATOMS: atom_id res chain seq x y z
N MET A 1 23.95 -10.56 -17.58
CA MET A 1 22.85 -10.84 -16.62
C MET A 1 22.42 -9.50 -16.04
N LYS A 2 21.24 -8.99 -16.41
CA LYS A 2 20.70 -7.74 -15.86
C LYS A 2 19.80 -8.13 -14.69
N ASN A 3 20.17 -7.71 -13.48
CA ASN A 3 19.36 -7.95 -12.28
C ASN A 3 17.99 -7.29 -12.49
N LEU A 4 16.93 -8.10 -12.44
CA LEU A 4 15.56 -7.59 -12.38
C LEU A 4 15.40 -6.84 -11.05
N PRO A 5 14.71 -5.68 -11.03
CA PRO A 5 14.35 -5.03 -9.78
C PRO A 5 13.47 -5.99 -8.97
N THR A 6 13.97 -6.45 -7.83
CA THR A 6 13.19 -7.16 -6.83
C THR A 6 12.14 -6.18 -6.30
N ILE A 7 10.90 -6.35 -6.73
CA ILE A 7 9.76 -5.71 -6.07
C ILE A 7 9.62 -6.44 -4.74
N THR A 8 10.26 -5.93 -3.71
CA THR A 8 9.98 -6.33 -2.33
C THR A 8 8.53 -5.91 -2.09
N PRO A 9 7.58 -6.84 -1.89
CA PRO A 9 6.25 -6.43 -1.46
C PRO A 9 6.45 -5.59 -0.20
N ALA A 10 5.93 -4.36 -0.19
CA ALA A 10 5.84 -3.59 1.03
C ALA A 10 5.28 -4.54 2.09
N ALA A 11 6.07 -4.78 3.14
CA ALA A 11 5.62 -5.61 4.22
C ALA A 11 4.24 -5.08 4.59
N VAL A 12 3.22 -5.93 4.51
CA VAL A 12 1.98 -5.64 5.22
C VAL A 12 2.44 -5.67 6.66
N GLU A 13 2.85 -4.51 7.18
CA GLU A 13 3.14 -4.33 8.58
C GLU A 13 1.89 -4.84 9.27
N GLN A 14 2.07 -6.00 9.91
CA GLN A 14 1.12 -6.51 10.88
C GLN A 14 0.76 -5.31 11.74
N PRO A 15 -0.54 -5.01 11.98
CA PRO A 15 -0.92 -3.90 12.82
C PRO A 15 -0.10 -4.03 14.11
N GLU A 16 0.87 -3.12 14.25
CA GLU A 16 1.79 -3.13 15.36
C GLU A 16 0.90 -3.12 16.60
N ALA A 17 1.18 -4.05 17.52
CA ALA A 17 0.40 -4.17 18.74
C ALA A 17 0.23 -2.76 19.31
N ALA A 18 -1.03 -2.36 19.57
CA ALA A 18 -1.36 -1.01 19.99
C ALA A 18 -0.29 -0.52 20.97
N PRO A 19 0.38 0.62 20.68
CA PRO A 19 1.53 1.06 21.47
C PRO A 19 1.14 1.00 22.94
N ALA A 20 1.97 0.33 23.74
CA ALA A 20 1.74 0.21 25.17
C ALA A 20 1.40 1.61 25.70
N GLU A 21 0.21 1.76 26.31
CA GLU A 21 -0.31 3.07 26.76
C GLU A 21 0.81 3.87 27.39
N ALA A 22 1.29 4.90 26.69
CA ALA A 22 2.35 5.74 27.23
C ALA A 22 1.77 6.40 28.47
N ALA A 23 2.33 6.06 29.63
CA ALA A 23 1.84 6.57 30.89
C ALA A 23 1.86 8.11 30.85
N ALA A 24 0.78 8.73 31.34
CA ALA A 24 0.70 10.17 31.46
C ALA A 24 1.94 10.70 32.19
N ARG A 25 2.69 11.58 31.52
CA ARG A 25 3.91 12.17 32.07
C ARG A 25 3.75 13.67 32.23
N THR A 26 4.44 14.25 33.22
CA THR A 26 4.48 15.70 33.42
C THR A 26 5.86 16.20 33.02
N ILE A 27 5.92 17.21 32.16
CA ILE A 27 7.15 17.87 31.74
C ILE A 27 7.18 19.26 32.37
N THR A 28 8.35 19.69 32.83
CA THR A 28 8.55 21.03 33.40
C THR A 28 9.52 21.80 32.51
N TYR A 29 8.99 22.81 31.82
CA TYR A 29 9.72 23.65 30.88
C TYR A 29 10.32 24.87 31.60
N PRO A 30 11.59 25.23 31.33
CA PRO A 30 12.08 26.55 31.66
C PRO A 30 11.39 27.59 30.76
N LEU A 31 10.96 28.72 31.31
CA LEU A 31 10.31 29.77 30.53
C LEU A 31 11.32 30.79 30.02
N VAL A 32 11.11 31.29 28.80
CA VAL A 32 11.82 32.48 28.30
C VAL A 32 11.46 33.66 29.19
N GLY A 33 12.45 34.26 29.84
CA GLY A 33 12.24 35.32 30.85
C GLY A 33 12.24 34.85 32.30
N GLY A 34 12.42 33.55 32.54
CA GLY A 34 12.61 32.95 33.87
C GLY A 34 11.35 32.32 34.46
N GLY A 35 11.56 31.43 35.44
CA GLY A 35 10.50 30.59 36.01
C GLY A 35 10.35 29.25 35.27
N PHE A 36 9.30 28.51 35.63
CA PHE A 36 9.03 27.18 35.11
C PHE A 36 7.54 26.99 34.86
N LEU A 37 7.21 26.21 33.83
CA LEU A 37 5.85 25.78 33.50
C LEU A 37 5.79 24.25 33.52
N SER A 38 4.95 23.69 34.38
CA SER A 38 4.70 22.24 34.39
C SER A 38 3.43 21.92 33.62
N VAL A 39 3.53 21.04 32.62
CA VAL A 39 2.43 20.63 31.74
C VAL A 39 2.32 19.11 31.73
N ALA A 40 1.11 18.59 31.79
CA ALA A 40 0.85 17.17 31.62
C ALA A 40 0.82 16.81 30.13
N CYS A 41 1.72 15.95 29.67
CA CYS A 41 1.65 15.37 28.34
C CYS A 41 0.51 14.34 28.29
N PRO A 42 -0.39 14.47 27.30
CA PRO A 42 -1.37 13.43 27.02
C PRO A 42 -0.70 12.09 26.71
N ALA A 43 -1.38 10.97 27.01
CA ALA A 43 -0.87 9.62 26.75
C ALA A 43 -0.61 9.31 25.26
N TRP A 44 -1.16 10.12 24.35
CA TRP A 44 -0.92 9.99 22.90
C TRP A 44 0.27 10.83 22.41
N CYS A 45 0.81 11.74 23.23
CA CYS A 45 1.93 12.58 22.85
C CYS A 45 3.22 11.74 22.85
N THR A 46 3.89 11.68 21.71
CA THR A 46 5.15 10.94 21.54
C THR A 46 6.36 11.86 21.40
N GLU A 47 6.15 13.18 21.24
CA GLU A 47 7.21 14.19 21.19
C GLU A 47 8.08 14.18 22.45
N THR A 48 9.39 14.19 22.28
CA THR A 48 10.38 14.11 23.37
C THR A 48 10.51 15.42 24.15
N HIS A 49 10.21 16.55 23.51
CA HIS A 49 10.36 17.90 24.05
C HIS A 49 11.80 18.26 24.48
N GLU A 50 12.81 17.52 24.04
CA GLU A 50 14.20 17.77 24.44
C GLU A 50 14.68 19.17 24.02
N HIS A 51 14.22 19.63 22.85
CA HIS A 51 14.55 20.97 22.36
C HIS A 51 13.99 22.07 23.25
N ASP A 52 12.70 21.98 23.59
CA ASP A 52 11.99 22.94 24.46
C ASP A 52 12.64 23.02 25.85
N LEU A 53 13.11 21.87 26.37
CA LEU A 53 13.78 21.80 27.66
C LEU A 53 15.16 22.47 27.67
N LEU A 54 15.86 22.47 26.53
CA LEU A 54 17.20 23.04 26.41
C LEU A 54 17.18 24.56 26.18
N GLN A 55 16.22 25.06 25.39
CA GLN A 55 16.15 26.47 25.01
C GLN A 55 15.18 27.29 25.87
N GLY A 56 14.28 26.62 26.57
CA GLY A 56 13.10 27.22 27.17
C GLY A 56 12.02 27.48 26.12
N VAL A 57 10.80 27.68 26.61
CA VAL A 57 9.60 27.78 25.78
C VAL A 57 8.78 29.01 26.17
N ASP A 58 8.15 29.67 25.22
CA ASP A 58 7.00 30.55 25.50
C ASP A 58 5.80 29.62 25.78
N PRO A 59 4.98 29.86 26.82
CA PRO A 59 3.80 29.04 27.06
C PRO A 59 2.94 28.80 25.80
N ALA A 60 2.79 29.81 24.93
CA ALA A 60 1.99 29.70 23.70
C ALA A 60 2.57 28.70 22.68
N ASP A 61 3.88 28.43 22.73
CA ASP A 61 4.59 27.54 21.81
C ASP A 61 4.66 26.09 22.30
N VAL A 62 4.09 25.77 23.47
CA VAL A 62 4.01 24.39 23.93
C VAL A 62 3.05 23.62 23.04
N VAL A 63 3.55 22.60 22.33
CA VAL A 63 2.77 21.75 21.41
C VAL A 63 2.97 20.28 21.74
N HIS A 64 1.87 19.53 21.87
CA HIS A 64 1.89 18.08 21.95
C HIS A 64 1.64 17.48 20.57
N GLU A 65 2.47 16.52 20.19
CA GLU A 65 2.38 15.83 18.90
C GLU A 65 2.39 14.31 19.12
N GLY A 66 1.45 13.62 18.47
CA GLY A 66 1.44 12.16 18.40
C GLY A 66 2.20 11.64 17.20
N ASP A 67 2.27 10.32 17.04
CA ASP A 67 3.00 9.69 15.94
C ASP A 67 2.48 10.11 14.55
N ASP A 68 3.41 10.17 13.61
CA ASP A 68 3.11 10.44 12.21
C ASP A 68 2.56 9.18 11.52
N VAL A 69 1.41 9.34 10.86
CA VAL A 69 0.89 8.37 9.91
C VAL A 69 1.11 8.92 8.51
N SER A 70 1.89 8.23 7.70
CA SER A 70 2.19 8.68 6.33
C SER A 70 2.04 7.57 5.29
N THR A 71 1.81 7.98 4.03
CA THR A 71 1.83 7.08 2.87
C THR A 71 2.71 7.66 1.78
N SER A 72 3.60 6.82 1.26
CA SER A 72 4.58 7.20 0.24
C SER A 72 4.65 6.18 -0.89
N PHE A 73 5.03 6.62 -2.09
CA PHE A 73 5.19 5.77 -3.26
C PHE A 73 6.52 6.04 -3.96
N GLU A 74 7.10 4.99 -4.54
CA GLU A 74 8.33 5.10 -5.32
C GLU A 74 8.03 5.64 -6.72
N LEU A 75 8.77 6.65 -7.13
CA LEU A 75 8.69 7.24 -8.46
C LEU A 75 9.63 6.50 -9.42
N ALA A 76 9.04 5.76 -10.36
CA ALA A 76 9.77 4.97 -11.34
C ALA A 76 10.78 5.77 -12.20
N CYS A 77 10.54 7.07 -12.41
CA CYS A 77 11.36 7.90 -13.31
C CYS A 77 12.53 8.61 -12.59
N ASN A 78 12.44 8.83 -11.28
CA ASN A 78 13.35 9.73 -10.56
C ASN A 78 14.07 9.09 -9.37
N ASN A 79 13.90 7.79 -9.12
CA ASN A 79 14.44 7.09 -7.94
C ASN A 79 14.16 7.81 -6.61
N GLY A 80 13.04 8.54 -6.54
CA GLY A 80 12.62 9.29 -5.37
C GLY A 80 11.38 8.66 -4.74
N THR A 81 11.24 8.83 -3.44
CA THR A 81 10.02 8.52 -2.72
C THR A 81 9.22 9.81 -2.60
N GLN A 82 7.96 9.79 -3.02
CA GLN A 82 7.04 10.91 -2.81
C GLN A 82 6.05 10.53 -1.72
N THR A 83 6.04 11.29 -0.62
CA THR A 83 4.98 11.18 0.38
C THR A 83 3.75 11.93 -0.13
N LEU A 84 2.61 11.26 -0.13
CA LEU A 84 1.33 11.87 -0.53
C LEU A 84 0.63 12.44 0.68
N LEU A 85 0.43 11.63 1.72
CA LEU A 85 -0.40 12.03 2.85
C LEU A 85 0.41 11.86 4.13
N GLN A 86 0.33 12.86 5.01
CA GLN A 86 0.79 12.79 6.38
C GLN A 86 -0.33 13.28 7.29
N ALA A 87 -0.55 12.60 8.40
CA ALA A 87 -1.49 13.00 9.44
C ALA A 87 -0.91 12.71 10.81
N ARG A 88 -1.15 13.59 11.77
CA ARG A 88 -0.84 13.36 13.18
C ARG A 88 -1.80 14.10 14.09
N ILE A 89 -1.88 13.66 15.35
CA ILE A 89 -2.64 14.37 16.39
C ILE A 89 -1.76 15.49 16.94
N VAL A 90 -2.31 16.70 17.04
CA VAL A 90 -1.63 17.89 17.57
C VAL A 90 -2.51 18.59 18.60
N GLN A 91 -1.91 19.21 19.60
CA GLN A 91 -2.57 20.11 20.55
C GLN A 91 -1.60 21.17 21.07
N ALA A 92 -1.99 22.45 21.01
CA ALA A 92 -1.26 23.56 21.64
C ALA A 92 -2.09 24.09 22.84
N PRO A 93 -1.91 23.54 24.06
CA PRO A 93 -2.81 23.79 25.19
C PRO A 93 -2.95 25.26 25.60
N TYR A 94 -1.96 26.09 25.31
CA TYR A 94 -1.94 27.51 25.66
C TYR A 94 -2.04 28.46 24.47
N SER A 95 -2.30 27.95 23.25
CA SER A 95 -2.49 28.77 22.06
C SER A 95 -3.59 29.84 22.25
N GLU A 96 -3.51 30.96 21.55
CA GLU A 96 -4.60 31.95 21.54
C GLU A 96 -5.83 31.46 20.77
N THR A 97 -5.64 30.52 19.83
CA THR A 97 -6.69 29.90 19.02
C THR A 97 -7.39 28.80 19.83
N LEU A 98 -8.71 28.88 19.98
CA LEU A 98 -9.47 27.92 20.80
C LEU A 98 -9.47 26.50 20.23
N GLU A 99 -9.41 26.38 18.91
CA GLU A 99 -9.37 25.13 18.17
C GLU A 99 -8.06 24.37 18.44
N GLU A 100 -6.93 25.08 18.49
CA GLU A 100 -5.60 24.52 18.75
C GLU A 100 -5.46 23.96 20.17
N ARG A 101 -6.19 24.53 21.14
CA ARG A 101 -6.19 24.07 22.54
C ARG A 101 -6.76 22.68 22.72
N ARG A 102 -7.49 22.17 21.73
CA ARG A 102 -8.09 20.83 21.76
C ARG A 102 -7.28 19.90 20.86
N PRO A 103 -7.15 18.60 21.21
CA PRO A 103 -6.56 17.62 20.32
C PRO A 103 -7.32 17.61 18.98
N HIS A 104 -6.57 17.79 17.90
CA HIS A 104 -7.08 17.80 16.53
C HIS A 104 -6.08 17.07 15.64
N VAL A 105 -6.50 16.76 14.42
CA VAL A 105 -5.62 16.18 13.41
C VAL A 105 -5.11 17.29 12.50
N VAL A 106 -3.80 17.34 12.32
CA VAL A 106 -3.18 18.10 11.24
C VAL A 106 -3.04 17.15 10.06
N PHE A 107 -3.68 17.47 8.94
CA PHE A 107 -3.64 16.66 7.72
C PHE A 107 -2.92 17.42 6.60
N ARG A 108 -1.86 16.81 6.05
CA ARG A 108 -1.03 17.37 4.97
C ARG A 108 -1.13 16.47 3.73
N PRO A 109 -1.92 16.86 2.71
CA PRO A 109 -2.07 16.09 1.46
C PRO A 109 -0.90 16.25 0.49
N GLU A 110 0.10 17.07 0.86
CA GLU A 110 1.42 17.19 0.25
C GLU A 110 2.35 17.71 1.36
N PRO A 111 3.06 16.86 2.12
CA PRO A 111 3.82 17.32 3.30
C PRO A 111 4.96 18.30 2.96
N ASP A 112 5.48 18.25 1.74
CA ASP A 112 6.51 19.18 1.24
C ASP A 112 5.92 20.56 0.85
N ASN A 113 4.60 20.68 0.78
CA ASN A 113 3.90 21.92 0.46
C ASN A 113 3.41 22.56 1.76
N GLU A 114 3.79 23.82 2.00
CA GLU A 114 3.34 24.58 3.18
C GLU A 114 1.82 24.81 3.23
N THR A 115 1.10 24.45 2.16
CA THR A 115 -0.36 24.53 2.10
C THR A 115 -1.01 23.46 2.98
N VAL A 116 -1.24 23.77 4.25
CA VAL A 116 -1.99 22.90 5.15
C VAL A 116 -3.48 22.96 4.78
N ALA A 117 -4.04 21.83 4.31
CA ALA A 117 -5.41 21.78 3.80
C ALA A 117 -6.49 21.86 4.90
N ASP A 118 -6.18 21.37 6.11
CA ASP A 118 -7.06 21.49 7.29
C ASP A 118 -6.20 21.39 8.56
N GLN A 119 -5.93 22.53 9.21
CA GLN A 119 -5.06 22.63 10.38
C GLN A 119 -5.74 22.07 11.65
N TYR A 120 -7.07 21.97 11.69
CA TYR A 120 -7.82 21.65 12.92
C TYR A 120 -8.87 20.56 12.70
N MET A 121 -8.48 19.49 12.00
CA MET A 121 -9.42 18.45 11.60
C MET A 121 -9.94 17.65 12.80
N THR A 122 -11.25 17.64 12.98
CA THR A 122 -11.92 16.80 13.99
C THR A 122 -11.96 15.32 13.56
N ALA A 123 -12.25 14.41 14.49
CA ALA A 123 -12.48 13.00 14.16
C ALA A 123 -13.58 12.78 13.09
N ALA A 124 -14.62 13.62 13.06
CA ALA A 124 -15.64 13.57 12.02
C ALA A 124 -15.08 14.03 10.66
N GLY A 125 -14.22 15.04 10.65
CA GLY A 125 -13.46 15.47 9.48
C GLY A 125 -12.59 14.34 8.92
N LEU A 126 -11.78 13.72 9.78
CA LEU A 126 -10.90 12.61 9.40
C LEU A 126 -11.68 11.43 8.81
N ASN A 127 -12.81 11.05 9.41
CA ASN A 127 -13.67 9.99 8.89
C ASN A 127 -14.24 10.30 7.50
N ARG A 128 -14.46 11.57 7.14
CA ARG A 128 -14.86 11.95 5.78
C ARG A 128 -13.70 11.76 4.79
N VAL A 129 -12.50 12.19 5.16
CA VAL A 129 -11.28 12.00 4.34
C VAL A 129 -11.02 10.51 4.11
N ILE A 130 -11.09 9.68 5.15
CA ILE A 130 -10.95 8.22 5.03
C ILE A 130 -11.93 7.65 4.01
N LYS A 131 -13.21 8.05 4.08
CA LYS A 131 -14.23 7.60 3.11
C LYS A 131 -13.92 8.06 1.68
N GLN A 132 -13.45 9.30 1.50
CA GLN A 132 -13.05 9.81 0.19
C GLN A 132 -11.87 9.02 -0.39
N LEU A 133 -10.86 8.72 0.42
CA LEU A 133 -9.71 7.90 0.01
C LEU A 133 -10.14 6.46 -0.33
N GLN A 134 -11.04 5.86 0.44
CA GLN A 134 -11.61 4.54 0.13
C GLN A 134 -12.35 4.53 -1.21
N THR A 135 -13.19 5.54 -1.47
CA THR A 135 -13.86 5.68 -2.77
C THR A 135 -12.85 5.84 -3.90
N TYR A 136 -11.82 6.67 -3.71
CA TYR A 136 -10.78 6.86 -4.71
C TYR A 136 -10.01 5.56 -5.03
N THR A 137 -9.66 4.77 -4.01
CA THR A 137 -9.02 3.46 -4.20
C THR A 137 -9.91 2.51 -5.01
N ILE A 138 -11.22 2.51 -4.79
CA ILE A 138 -12.16 1.71 -5.59
C ILE A 138 -12.14 2.15 -7.07
N GLU A 139 -12.12 3.45 -7.34
CA GLU A 139 -12.03 3.95 -8.71
C GLU A 139 -10.68 3.60 -9.37
N LEU A 140 -9.57 3.66 -8.64
CA LEU A 140 -8.26 3.20 -9.13
C LEU A 140 -8.25 1.70 -9.43
N MET A 141 -8.91 0.87 -8.61
CA MET A 141 -9.06 -0.56 -8.88
C MET A 141 -9.85 -0.81 -10.17
N LYS A 142 -10.92 -0.05 -10.43
CA LYS A 142 -11.67 -0.12 -11.69
C LYS A 142 -10.80 0.27 -12.88
N LEU A 143 -10.04 1.35 -12.77
CA LEU A 143 -9.14 1.81 -13.82
C LEU A 143 -8.04 0.76 -14.11
N SER A 144 -7.47 0.17 -13.07
CA SER A 144 -6.49 -0.93 -13.20
C SER A 144 -7.08 -2.12 -13.96
N LYS A 145 -8.32 -2.51 -13.66
CA LYS A 145 -9.04 -3.55 -14.40
C LYS A 145 -9.24 -3.19 -15.87
N GLN A 146 -9.69 -1.97 -16.15
CA GLN A 146 -9.87 -1.47 -17.53
C GLN A 146 -8.56 -1.49 -18.32
N LEU A 147 -7.45 -1.09 -17.68
CA LEU A 147 -6.12 -1.16 -18.29
C LEU A 147 -5.73 -2.61 -18.62
N GLY A 148 -6.03 -3.56 -17.72
CA GLY A 148 -5.84 -4.98 -17.97
C GLY A 148 -6.65 -5.50 -19.17
N GLU A 149 -7.92 -5.12 -19.26
CA GLU A 149 -8.81 -5.47 -20.38
C GLU A 149 -8.29 -4.90 -21.70
N ALA A 150 -7.90 -3.63 -21.73
CA ALA A 150 -7.33 -2.98 -22.91
C ALA A 150 -6.04 -3.67 -23.39
N ARG A 151 -5.16 -4.07 -22.46
CA ARG A 151 -3.94 -4.84 -22.80
C ARG A 151 -4.28 -6.20 -23.41
N ALA A 152 -5.27 -6.90 -22.88
CA ALA A 152 -5.71 -8.19 -23.41
C ALA A 152 -6.32 -8.06 -24.81
N GLU A 153 -7.10 -7.00 -25.05
CA GLU A 153 -7.65 -6.67 -26.36
C GLU A 153 -6.53 -6.37 -27.37
N GLU A 154 -5.57 -5.51 -27.02
CA GLU A 154 -4.41 -5.21 -27.85
C GLU A 154 -3.62 -6.47 -28.21
N HIS A 155 -3.32 -7.33 -27.21
CA HIS A 155 -2.62 -8.58 -27.44
C HIS A 155 -3.41 -9.52 -28.37
N ALA A 156 -4.73 -9.62 -28.18
CA ALA A 156 -5.60 -10.44 -29.04
C ALA A 156 -5.63 -9.91 -30.48
N GLY A 157 -5.77 -8.59 -30.66
CA GLY A 157 -5.77 -7.94 -31.98
C GLY A 157 -4.46 -8.12 -32.71
N ARG A 158 -3.32 -7.95 -32.01
CA ARG A 158 -1.98 -8.19 -32.57
C ARG A 158 -1.83 -9.64 -33.04
N ARG A 159 -2.32 -10.61 -32.28
CA ARG A 159 -2.27 -12.02 -32.68
C ARG A 159 -3.12 -12.31 -33.90
N ALA A 160 -4.37 -11.86 -33.91
CA ALA A 160 -5.26 -12.03 -35.05
C ALA A 160 -4.66 -11.43 -36.34
N TRP A 161 -3.99 -10.28 -36.24
CA TRP A 161 -3.27 -9.67 -37.36
C TRP A 161 -2.08 -10.50 -37.85
N LEU A 162 -1.30 -11.11 -36.94
CA LEU A 162 -0.18 -11.97 -37.32
C LEU A 162 -0.66 -13.27 -37.97
N ASP A 163 -1.71 -13.88 -37.43
CA ASP A 163 -2.33 -15.10 -37.97
C ASP A 163 -2.86 -14.84 -39.39
N ALA A 164 -3.48 -13.68 -39.63
CA ALA A 164 -3.96 -13.27 -40.95
C ALA A 164 -2.84 -13.03 -41.98
N GLN A 165 -1.58 -12.92 -41.54
CA GLN A 165 -0.42 -12.75 -42.41
C GLN A 165 0.35 -14.05 -42.68
N ASP A 166 -0.16 -15.21 -42.24
CA ASP A 166 0.53 -16.50 -42.28
C ASP A 166 1.96 -16.44 -41.71
N ARG A 167 2.21 -15.51 -40.76
CA ARG A 167 3.50 -15.41 -40.11
C ARG A 167 3.59 -16.47 -39.01
N PRO A 168 4.74 -17.16 -38.86
CA PRO A 168 4.92 -18.07 -37.74
C PRO A 168 4.86 -17.26 -36.44
N VAL A 169 3.76 -17.43 -35.70
CA VAL A 169 3.57 -16.84 -34.37
C VAL A 169 4.17 -17.81 -33.36
N PRO A 170 5.07 -17.37 -32.46
CA PRO A 170 5.51 -18.22 -31.37
C PRO A 170 4.30 -18.71 -30.57
N PRO A 171 4.38 -19.91 -29.96
CA PRO A 171 3.27 -20.43 -29.18
C PRO A 171 2.83 -19.41 -28.14
N SER A 172 1.51 -19.23 -28.07
CA SER A 172 0.73 -18.29 -27.26
C SER A 172 1.36 -17.74 -25.96
N PRO A 173 1.90 -18.56 -25.04
CA PRO A 173 2.49 -18.03 -23.81
C PRO A 173 3.82 -17.27 -24.00
N LEU A 174 4.56 -17.50 -25.09
CA LEU A 174 5.87 -16.89 -25.32
C LEU A 174 5.79 -15.43 -25.80
N SER A 175 4.63 -14.95 -26.23
CA SER A 175 4.42 -13.54 -26.57
C SER A 175 4.08 -12.66 -25.36
N LEU A 176 3.74 -13.27 -24.23
CA LEU A 176 3.41 -12.57 -22.99
C LEU A 176 4.67 -12.34 -22.15
N ASN A 177 4.71 -11.20 -21.47
CA ASN A 177 5.74 -10.90 -20.48
C ASN A 177 5.16 -10.94 -19.04
N VAL A 178 6.04 -10.80 -18.05
CA VAL A 178 5.65 -10.82 -16.62
C VAL A 178 4.62 -9.74 -16.28
N ALA A 179 4.77 -8.53 -16.81
CA ALA A 179 3.82 -7.43 -16.57
C ALA A 179 2.44 -7.71 -17.20
N ASP A 180 2.40 -8.41 -18.33
CA ASP A 180 1.13 -8.86 -18.94
C ASP A 180 0.42 -9.86 -18.02
N ALA A 181 1.15 -10.86 -17.52
CA ALA A 181 0.59 -11.82 -16.56
C ALA A 181 0.14 -11.17 -15.25
N GLN A 182 0.76 -10.07 -14.82
CA GLN A 182 0.33 -9.33 -13.64
C GLN A 182 -0.94 -8.50 -13.85
N SER A 183 -1.19 -8.01 -15.07
CA SER A 183 -2.22 -6.99 -15.32
C SER A 183 -3.42 -7.50 -16.13
N MET A 184 -3.25 -8.50 -16.99
CA MET A 184 -4.35 -8.98 -17.84
C MET A 184 -5.41 -9.75 -17.05
N PRO A 185 -6.66 -9.82 -17.56
CA PRO A 185 -7.72 -10.63 -16.97
C PRO A 185 -7.33 -12.11 -16.89
N LEU A 186 -7.63 -12.76 -15.77
CA LEU A 186 -7.21 -14.14 -15.55
C LEU A 186 -7.80 -15.10 -16.57
N ALA A 187 -9.08 -14.93 -16.92
CA ALA A 187 -9.74 -15.73 -17.96
C ALA A 187 -9.00 -15.66 -19.30
N TYR A 188 -8.45 -14.48 -19.65
CA TYR A 188 -7.64 -14.32 -20.85
C TYR A 188 -6.34 -15.11 -20.75
N LEU A 189 -5.61 -14.97 -19.62
CA LEU A 189 -4.36 -15.71 -19.38
C LEU A 189 -4.60 -17.23 -19.42
N MET A 190 -5.62 -17.73 -18.73
CA MET A 190 -5.96 -19.16 -18.74
C MET A 190 -6.19 -19.66 -20.17
N LYS A 191 -6.89 -18.89 -21.01
CA LYS A 191 -7.06 -19.22 -22.43
C LYS A 191 -5.74 -19.19 -23.20
N GLN A 192 -4.90 -18.16 -23.02
CA GLN A 192 -3.61 -18.06 -23.72
C GLN A 192 -2.65 -19.19 -23.34
N PHE A 193 -2.66 -19.62 -22.08
CA PHE A 193 -1.82 -20.72 -21.62
C PHE A 193 -2.45 -22.09 -21.89
N ASN A 194 -3.66 -22.18 -22.45
CA ASN A 194 -4.43 -23.43 -22.49
C ASN A 194 -4.42 -24.11 -21.11
N ALA A 195 -4.73 -23.33 -20.08
CA ALA A 195 -4.65 -23.74 -18.69
C ALA A 195 -6.02 -24.16 -18.17
N ARG A 196 -6.03 -25.15 -17.28
CA ARG A 196 -7.20 -25.54 -16.48
C ARG A 196 -6.86 -25.53 -14.99
N VAL A 197 -7.86 -25.23 -14.17
CA VAL A 197 -7.74 -25.32 -12.72
C VAL A 197 -8.16 -26.72 -12.27
N ILE A 198 -7.34 -27.36 -11.44
CA ILE A 198 -7.65 -28.61 -10.75
C ILE A 198 -7.66 -28.31 -9.27
N GLU A 199 -8.81 -28.47 -8.64
CA GLU A 199 -8.94 -28.37 -7.18
C GLU A 199 -8.53 -29.71 -6.57
N GLU A 200 -7.55 -29.68 -5.68
CA GLU A 200 -7.07 -30.86 -4.98
C GLU A 200 -7.42 -30.76 -3.50
N ASN A 201 -8.00 -31.83 -2.96
CA ASN A 201 -8.13 -32.00 -1.52
C ASN A 201 -6.82 -32.58 -1.00
N VAL A 202 -5.94 -31.71 -0.51
CA VAL A 202 -4.72 -32.15 0.14
C VAL A 202 -5.12 -32.68 1.52
N GLY A 203 -5.32 -34.00 1.58
CA GLY A 203 -5.61 -34.73 2.81
C GLY A 203 -4.47 -34.58 3.83
N GLU A 204 -4.77 -34.92 5.08
CA GLU A 204 -4.01 -34.72 6.33
C GLU A 204 -2.55 -35.26 6.40
N GLY A 205 -1.93 -35.61 5.26
CA GLY A 205 -0.49 -35.86 5.19
C GLY A 205 0.28 -34.53 5.22
N GLU A 206 1.37 -34.50 5.98
CA GLU A 206 2.20 -33.33 6.35
C GLU A 206 2.83 -32.50 5.19
N GLY A 207 2.34 -32.61 3.97
CA GLY A 207 2.71 -31.72 2.86
C GLY A 207 1.78 -30.51 2.81
N LEU A 208 2.32 -29.31 3.04
CA LEU A 208 1.64 -28.06 2.70
C LEU A 208 1.07 -28.16 1.28
N ALA A 209 -0.21 -27.80 1.10
CA ALA A 209 -0.86 -27.82 -0.20
C ALA A 209 -0.07 -26.96 -1.20
N GLU A 210 0.76 -27.61 -2.01
CA GLU A 210 1.67 -26.90 -2.90
C GLU A 210 0.88 -26.43 -4.13
N THR A 211 0.46 -25.17 -4.08
CA THR A 211 -0.09 -24.51 -5.25
C THR A 211 0.97 -24.50 -6.34
N ARG A 212 0.71 -25.22 -7.45
CA ARG A 212 1.70 -25.43 -8.50
C ARG A 212 1.08 -25.50 -9.87
N MET A 213 1.89 -25.19 -10.88
CA MET A 213 1.52 -25.30 -12.27
C MET A 213 2.35 -26.39 -12.94
N VAL A 214 1.68 -27.36 -13.57
CA VAL A 214 2.32 -28.51 -14.24
C VAL A 214 1.86 -28.54 -15.69
N ARG A 215 2.78 -28.76 -16.63
CA ARG A 215 2.43 -28.98 -18.04
C ARG A 215 2.12 -30.46 -18.26
N VAL A 216 0.94 -30.77 -18.81
CA VAL A 216 0.50 -32.13 -19.14
C VAL A 216 0.11 -32.15 -20.61
N GLY A 217 1.03 -32.59 -21.47
CA GLY A 217 0.89 -32.46 -22.92
C GLY A 217 0.92 -30.99 -23.36
N ASP A 218 -0.13 -30.57 -24.07
CA ASP A 218 -0.31 -29.18 -24.56
C ASP A 218 -1.15 -28.31 -23.62
N GLU A 219 -1.54 -28.83 -22.46
CA GLU A 219 -2.36 -28.15 -21.46
C GLU A 219 -1.55 -27.85 -20.20
N PHE A 220 -1.79 -26.68 -19.60
CA PHE A 220 -1.26 -26.35 -18.28
C PHE A 220 -2.31 -26.69 -17.20
N GLN A 221 -1.91 -27.39 -16.15
CA GLN A 221 -2.76 -27.70 -15.01
C GLN A 221 -2.32 -26.87 -13.82
N VAL A 222 -3.18 -25.96 -13.38
CA VAL A 222 -2.99 -25.17 -12.16
C VAL A 222 -3.68 -25.89 -11.02
N ARG A 223 -2.89 -26.47 -10.11
CA ARG A 223 -3.37 -27.24 -8.96
C ARG A 223 -3.48 -26.30 -7.76
N LEU A 224 -4.67 -26.20 -7.19
CA LEU A 224 -5.00 -25.29 -6.09
C LEU A 224 -5.64 -26.06 -4.93
N ASP A 225 -5.40 -25.58 -3.71
CA ASP A 225 -6.18 -26.00 -2.55
C ASP A 225 -7.61 -25.46 -2.66
N TYR A 226 -8.61 -26.34 -2.54
CA TYR A 226 -10.02 -26.00 -2.58
C TYR A 226 -10.47 -25.07 -1.44
N ARG A 227 -9.67 -24.96 -0.36
CA ARG A 227 -9.93 -24.08 0.79
C ARG A 227 -9.62 -22.61 0.49
N LEU A 228 -8.93 -22.31 -0.61
CA LEU A 228 -8.60 -20.94 -0.98
C LEU A 228 -9.87 -20.16 -1.36
N THR A 229 -10.03 -18.97 -0.80
CA THR A 229 -11.06 -18.02 -1.25
C THR A 229 -10.81 -17.62 -2.70
N GLN A 230 -11.85 -17.17 -3.43
CA GLN A 230 -11.71 -16.78 -4.84
C GLN A 230 -10.58 -15.77 -5.07
N ILE A 231 -10.43 -14.78 -4.19
CA ILE A 231 -9.37 -13.76 -4.29
C ILE A 231 -7.99 -14.41 -4.15
N MET A 232 -7.81 -15.30 -3.17
CA MET A 232 -6.55 -16.02 -2.97
C MET A 232 -6.23 -16.96 -4.14
N ARG A 233 -7.25 -17.58 -4.74
CA ARG A 233 -7.10 -18.44 -5.92
C ARG A 233 -6.58 -17.63 -7.12
N GLU A 234 -7.23 -16.51 -7.42
CA GLU A 234 -6.82 -15.67 -8.55
C GLU A 234 -5.39 -15.15 -8.39
N ASP A 235 -5.03 -14.70 -7.19
CA ASP A 235 -3.68 -14.27 -6.86
C ASP A 235 -2.66 -15.41 -7.00
N ALA A 236 -2.98 -16.60 -6.50
CA ALA A 236 -2.08 -17.75 -6.61
C ALA A 236 -1.87 -18.20 -8.06
N ILE A 237 -2.93 -18.26 -8.87
CA ILE A 237 -2.82 -18.56 -10.31
C ILE A 237 -1.96 -17.49 -11.00
N ARG A 238 -2.17 -16.21 -10.68
CA ARG A 238 -1.40 -15.11 -11.26
C ARG A 238 0.08 -15.22 -10.93
N ARG A 239 0.43 -15.53 -9.68
CA ARG A 239 1.82 -15.76 -9.25
C ARG A 239 2.47 -16.91 -10.03
N LEU A 240 1.75 -18.00 -10.27
CA LEU A 240 2.25 -19.12 -11.06
C LEU A 240 2.54 -18.74 -12.52
N PHE A 241 1.66 -17.95 -13.16
CA PHE A 241 1.94 -17.44 -14.51
C PHE A 241 3.16 -16.51 -14.54
N VAL A 242 3.27 -15.61 -13.57
CA VAL A 242 4.42 -14.71 -13.42
C VAL A 242 5.72 -15.50 -13.24
N GLN A 243 5.73 -16.49 -12.35
CA GLN A 243 6.89 -17.34 -12.09
C GLN A 243 7.31 -18.11 -13.35
N TYR A 244 6.34 -18.68 -14.07
CA TYR A 244 6.61 -19.39 -15.32
C TYR A 244 7.23 -18.47 -16.38
N LEU A 245 6.67 -17.28 -16.59
CA LEU A 245 7.20 -16.31 -17.56
C LEU A 245 8.56 -15.72 -17.14
N GLY A 246 8.81 -15.61 -15.83
CA GLY A 246 10.08 -15.17 -15.28
C GLY A 246 11.19 -16.22 -15.37
N GLY A 247 10.85 -17.51 -15.18
CA GLY A 247 11.79 -18.62 -15.25
C GLY A 247 12.04 -19.18 -16.65
N ALA A 248 11.17 -18.88 -17.62
CA ALA A 248 11.31 -19.33 -19.01
C ALA A 248 12.30 -18.49 -19.87
N ARG A 249 13.09 -17.60 -19.24
CA ARG A 249 14.03 -16.67 -19.91
C ARG A 249 15.49 -16.98 -19.60
#